data_AF-A0A976GT75-F1
#
_entry.id   AF-A0A976GT75-F1
#
_cell.length_a   1.000
_cell.length_b   1.000
_cell.length_c   1.000
_cell.angle_alpha   90.00
_cell.angle_beta   90.00
_cell.angle_gamma   90.00
#
_symmetry.space_group_name_H-M   'P 1'
#
loop_
_entity.id
_entity.type
_entity.pdbx_description
1 polymer ?
#
loop_
_entity_poly.entity_id
_entity_poly.type
_entity_poly.pdbx_seq_one_letter_code
_entity_poly.pdbx_strand_id
1 'polypeptide(L)'
;DYDLENTIFSYIPNTSETAFLGMIKGLDKYLIETRKNAIFNKNLSDEELEKILTFRPRIEKLALKDVKLRTFITDDSHRDEMVAGVYDTTYEIVRKGIDNVVLIDDSIVRGTTLEKSILKMLDTLEAKKIIIVSSAPQIRFPDCYGIDMSKMGDFVAFRAVKALWEERGKASKLQEVFEKCLESINGNQPSPINYVKELYASFSDDEISKKIAEIVSKNIQTKVEVIFQTVDNLYQSCPKHKGDWYFTGNYPTYGGNRVVHQAYINFMLGLKTRAY
;
A
#
# COMPACT_ATOMS: atom_id res chain seq x y z
N ASP A 1 2.64 -11.56 -16.21
CA ASP A 1 2.45 -12.76 -17.06
C ASP A 1 0.97 -13.12 -17.25
N TYR A 2 0.00 -12.37 -16.67
CA TYR A 2 -1.44 -12.60 -16.86
C TYR A 2 -1.92 -14.01 -16.47
N ASP A 3 -1.20 -14.68 -15.58
CA ASP A 3 -1.51 -16.03 -15.12
C ASP A 3 -2.66 -16.04 -14.11
N LEU A 4 -3.90 -15.96 -14.61
CA LEU A 4 -5.09 -16.03 -13.77
C LEU A 4 -5.40 -17.44 -13.24
N GLU A 5 -4.90 -18.48 -13.92
CA GLU A 5 -5.13 -19.89 -13.56
C GLU A 5 -4.39 -20.24 -12.26
N ASN A 6 -3.14 -19.80 -12.15
CA ASN A 6 -2.33 -19.99 -10.95
C ASN A 6 -2.37 -18.77 -10.03
N THR A 7 -3.45 -17.99 -10.01
CA THR A 7 -3.60 -16.86 -9.10
C THR A 7 -4.85 -16.99 -8.23
N ILE A 8 -4.66 -16.83 -6.92
CA ILE A 8 -5.74 -16.80 -5.93
C ILE A 8 -5.94 -15.34 -5.50
N PHE A 9 -7.18 -14.86 -5.60
CA PHE A 9 -7.59 -13.53 -5.18
C PHE A 9 -8.25 -13.57 -3.82
N SER A 10 -7.82 -12.68 -2.93
CA SER A 10 -8.36 -12.54 -1.59
C SER A 10 -8.33 -11.07 -1.13
N TYR A 11 -8.81 -10.81 0.08
CA TYR A 11 -8.84 -9.47 0.67
C TYR A 11 -8.66 -9.51 2.17
N ILE A 12 -8.23 -8.38 2.75
CA ILE A 12 -8.11 -8.22 4.20
C ILE A 12 -9.49 -7.86 4.79
N PRO A 13 -10.07 -8.69 5.67
CA PRO A 13 -11.45 -8.50 6.11
C PRO A 13 -11.71 -7.17 6.84
N ASN A 14 -12.99 -6.76 6.83
CA ASN A 14 -13.59 -5.59 7.48
C ASN A 14 -13.46 -4.23 6.77
N THR A 15 -12.41 -3.98 5.99
CA THR A 15 -12.21 -2.64 5.40
C THR A 15 -12.02 -2.64 3.89
N SER A 16 -11.50 -3.74 3.31
CA SER A 16 -11.20 -3.81 1.87
C SER A 16 -12.27 -4.50 1.02
N GLU A 17 -13.36 -5.00 1.61
CA GLU A 17 -14.39 -5.79 0.91
C GLU A 17 -15.03 -5.06 -0.27
N THR A 18 -15.35 -3.77 -0.12
CA THR A 18 -15.94 -2.98 -1.22
C THR A 18 -14.96 -2.82 -2.38
N ALA A 19 -13.67 -2.57 -2.09
CA ALA A 19 -12.63 -2.49 -3.09
C ALA A 19 -12.42 -3.86 -3.78
N PHE A 20 -12.45 -4.95 -3.02
CA PHE A 20 -12.36 -6.31 -3.52
C PHE A 20 -13.50 -6.63 -4.51
N LEU A 21 -14.75 -6.34 -4.15
CA LEU A 21 -15.90 -6.53 -5.05
C LEU A 21 -15.76 -5.70 -6.34
N GLY A 22 -15.18 -4.51 -6.25
CA GLY A 22 -14.83 -3.69 -7.42
C GLY A 22 -13.79 -4.36 -8.32
N MET A 23 -12.72 -4.91 -7.72
CA MET A 23 -11.68 -5.65 -8.43
C MET A 23 -12.24 -6.90 -9.13
N ILE A 24 -13.09 -7.68 -8.46
CA ILE A 24 -13.73 -8.86 -9.06
C ILE A 24 -14.60 -8.48 -10.26
N LYS A 25 -15.38 -7.39 -10.18
CA LYS A 25 -16.12 -6.88 -11.35
C LYS A 25 -15.20 -6.47 -12.50
N GLY A 26 -14.03 -5.91 -12.21
CA GLY A 26 -13.01 -5.60 -13.21
C GLY A 26 -12.44 -6.86 -13.86
N LEU A 27 -12.18 -7.89 -13.06
CA LEU A 27 -11.71 -9.19 -13.52
C LEU A 27 -12.74 -9.89 -14.42
N ASP A 28 -14.02 -9.84 -14.05
CA ASP A 28 -15.11 -10.37 -14.87
C ASP A 28 -15.19 -9.68 -16.24
N LYS A 29 -15.05 -8.35 -16.26
CA LYS A 29 -15.00 -7.58 -17.53
C LYS A 29 -13.80 -8.01 -18.38
N TYR A 30 -12.63 -8.16 -17.78
CA TYR A 30 -11.43 -8.64 -18.47
C TYR A 30 -11.65 -10.04 -19.07
N LEU A 31 -12.28 -10.95 -18.32
CA LEU A 31 -12.61 -12.29 -18.82
C LEU A 31 -13.63 -12.27 -19.95
N ILE A 32 -14.63 -11.39 -19.89
CA ILE A 32 -15.60 -11.22 -20.99
C ILE A 32 -14.89 -10.78 -22.27
N GLU A 33 -14.00 -9.79 -22.20
CA GLU A 33 -13.26 -9.33 -23.38
C GLU A 33 -12.28 -10.41 -23.89
N THR A 34 -11.63 -11.14 -22.99
CA THR A 34 -10.77 -12.29 -23.35
C THR A 34 -11.56 -13.37 -24.09
N ARG A 35 -12.76 -13.71 -23.59
CA ARG A 35 -13.66 -14.68 -24.23
C ARG A 35 -14.14 -14.21 -25.60
N LYS A 36 -14.54 -12.94 -25.73
CA LYS A 36 -14.94 -12.36 -27.02
C LYS A 36 -13.80 -12.48 -28.04
N ASN A 37 -12.60 -12.05 -27.68
CA ASN A 37 -11.43 -12.10 -28.57
C ASN A 37 -11.12 -13.53 -29.01
N ALA A 38 -11.20 -14.49 -28.09
CA ALA A 38 -11.00 -15.90 -28.40
C ALA A 38 -12.04 -16.42 -29.41
N ILE A 39 -13.33 -16.15 -29.18
CA ILE A 39 -14.43 -16.59 -30.07
C ILE A 39 -14.31 -15.96 -31.46
N PHE A 40 -13.95 -14.68 -31.56
CA PHE A 40 -13.82 -14.00 -32.85
C PHE A 40 -12.60 -14.45 -33.66
N ASN A 41 -11.59 -15.06 -33.04
CA ASN A 41 -10.37 -15.53 -33.72
C ASN A 41 -10.49 -16.91 -34.41
N LYS A 42 -11.71 -17.48 -34.50
CA LYS A 42 -12.17 -18.60 -35.37
C LYS A 42 -11.39 -19.93 -35.42
N ASN A 43 -10.25 -20.08 -34.75
CA ASN A 43 -9.45 -21.32 -34.75
C ASN A 43 -9.29 -21.92 -33.34
N LEU A 44 -10.41 -22.16 -32.64
CA LEU A 44 -10.39 -22.86 -31.34
C LEU A 44 -10.94 -24.27 -31.50
N SER A 45 -10.32 -25.25 -30.85
CA SER A 45 -10.94 -26.55 -30.65
C SER A 45 -12.12 -26.46 -29.67
N ASP A 46 -13.02 -27.44 -29.69
CA ASP A 46 -14.13 -27.51 -28.74
C ASP A 46 -13.64 -27.53 -27.28
N GLU A 47 -12.52 -28.23 -27.01
CA GLU A 47 -11.90 -28.30 -25.68
C GLU A 47 -11.36 -26.93 -25.22
N GLU A 48 -10.72 -26.19 -26.11
CA GLU A 48 -10.19 -24.85 -25.81
C GLU A 48 -11.33 -23.85 -25.56
N LEU A 49 -12.40 -23.95 -26.35
CA LEU A 49 -13.59 -23.14 -26.19
C LEU A 49 -14.25 -23.41 -24.84
N GLU A 50 -14.43 -24.68 -24.48
CA GLU A 50 -15.00 -25.07 -23.18
C GLU A 50 -14.14 -24.57 -22.02
N LYS A 51 -12.81 -24.72 -22.10
CA LYS A 51 -11.88 -24.21 -21.09
C LYS A 51 -12.05 -22.69 -20.88
N ILE A 52 -12.13 -21.91 -21.96
CA ILE A 52 -12.22 -20.45 -21.89
C ILE A 52 -13.57 -19.97 -21.32
N LEU A 53 -14.67 -20.66 -21.66
CA LEU A 53 -16.01 -20.31 -21.19
C LEU A 53 -16.23 -20.68 -19.71
N THR A 54 -15.68 -21.83 -19.29
CA THR A 54 -15.83 -22.35 -17.93
C THR A 54 -14.87 -21.72 -16.94
N PHE A 55 -13.69 -21.25 -17.39
CA PHE A 55 -12.67 -20.65 -16.53
C PHE A 55 -13.25 -19.60 -15.57
N ARG A 56 -12.93 -19.76 -14.29
CA ARG A 56 -13.23 -18.82 -13.21
C ARG A 56 -11.96 -18.59 -12.38
N PRO A 57 -11.61 -17.34 -12.06
CA PRO A 57 -10.53 -17.04 -11.13
C PRO A 57 -10.81 -17.66 -9.77
N ARG A 58 -9.76 -18.14 -9.09
CA ARG A 58 -9.90 -18.65 -7.73
C ARG A 58 -10.01 -17.48 -6.76
N ILE A 59 -11.13 -17.45 -6.03
CA ILE A 59 -11.43 -16.43 -5.03
C ILE A 59 -11.57 -17.14 -3.70
N GLU A 60 -10.69 -16.81 -2.77
CA GLU A 60 -10.56 -17.53 -1.50
C GLU A 60 -10.44 -16.56 -0.34
N LYS A 61 -10.83 -17.00 0.85
CA LYS A 61 -10.69 -16.21 2.07
C LYS A 61 -9.43 -16.64 2.81
N LEU A 62 -8.28 -16.12 2.38
CA LEU A 62 -6.97 -16.50 2.91
C LEU A 62 -6.62 -15.79 4.21
N ALA A 63 -7.16 -14.60 4.42
CA ALA A 63 -6.99 -13.84 5.65
C ALA A 63 -8.31 -13.85 6.42
N LEU A 64 -8.33 -14.48 7.59
CA LEU A 64 -9.39 -14.28 8.58
C LEU A 64 -8.91 -13.24 9.58
N LYS A 65 -9.73 -12.26 9.97
CA LYS A 65 -9.38 -11.38 11.09
C LYS A 65 -10.15 -11.88 12.29
N ASP A 66 -9.53 -12.70 13.12
CA ASP A 66 -10.14 -13.11 14.37
C ASP A 66 -9.84 -12.13 15.51
N VAL A 67 -10.92 -11.75 16.17
CA VAL A 67 -11.04 -10.96 17.40
C VAL A 67 -11.04 -9.41 17.33
N LYS A 68 -12.23 -8.90 17.67
CA LYS A 68 -12.52 -7.54 18.19
C LYS A 68 -12.00 -7.37 19.63
N LEU A 69 -10.71 -7.62 19.92
CA LEU A 69 -10.16 -7.37 21.26
C LEU A 69 -9.71 -5.91 21.36
N ARG A 70 -10.52 -5.07 22.04
CA ARG A 70 -10.05 -3.78 22.56
C ARG A 70 -9.25 -4.05 23.83
N THR A 71 -7.93 -4.24 23.72
CA THR A 71 -7.07 -4.27 24.90
C THR A 71 -6.85 -2.84 25.40
N PHE A 72 -7.67 -2.43 26.36
CA PHE A 72 -7.67 -1.08 26.93
C PHE A 72 -6.43 -0.77 27.78
N ILE A 73 -5.68 -1.76 28.26
CA ILE A 73 -4.46 -1.55 29.07
C ILE A 73 -3.49 -2.72 28.83
N THR A 74 -2.40 -2.51 28.08
CA THR A 74 -1.21 -3.40 28.06
C THR A 74 -0.02 -2.74 27.36
N ASP A 75 1.18 -3.03 27.85
CA ASP A 75 2.48 -2.46 27.44
C ASP A 75 2.79 -2.76 25.95
N ASP A 76 3.45 -1.83 25.25
CA ASP A 76 3.64 -1.85 23.78
C ASP A 76 4.35 -3.14 23.29
N SER A 77 5.12 -3.80 24.17
CA SER A 77 5.82 -5.06 23.90
C SER A 77 4.92 -6.29 23.76
N HIS A 78 3.72 -6.29 24.36
CA HIS A 78 2.81 -7.45 24.36
C HIS A 78 1.72 -7.36 23.28
N ARG A 79 1.59 -6.22 22.58
CA ARG A 79 0.64 -6.08 21.46
C ARG A 79 1.09 -6.81 20.20
N ASP A 80 2.39 -6.87 19.95
CA ASP A 80 2.92 -7.48 18.74
C ASP A 80 2.62 -9.00 18.68
N GLU A 81 2.60 -9.68 19.83
CA GLU A 81 2.24 -11.10 19.93
C GLU A 81 0.74 -11.36 19.74
N MET A 82 -0.13 -10.47 20.23
CA MET A 82 -1.59 -10.61 20.04
C MET A 82 -2.02 -10.41 18.57
N VAL A 83 -1.32 -9.61 17.77
CA VAL A 83 -1.65 -9.37 16.35
C VAL A 83 -1.19 -10.52 15.43
N ALA A 84 -0.22 -11.33 15.86
CA ALA A 84 0.24 -12.49 15.11
C ALA A 84 -0.79 -13.63 15.12
N GLY A 85 -1.60 -13.76 16.17
CA GLY A 85 -2.66 -14.77 16.29
C GLY A 85 -4.01 -14.39 15.67
N VAL A 86 -4.09 -13.26 14.95
CA VAL A 86 -5.35 -12.69 14.41
C VAL A 86 -5.68 -13.25 13.03
N TYR A 87 -4.75 -13.92 12.35
CA TYR A 87 -4.97 -14.41 10.99
C TYR A 87 -4.75 -15.91 10.85
N ASP A 88 -5.84 -16.62 10.55
CA ASP A 88 -5.82 -18.04 10.17
C ASP A 88 -5.99 -18.17 8.65
N THR A 89 -5.24 -19.10 8.08
CA THR A 89 -5.25 -19.45 6.65
C THR A 89 -5.89 -20.80 6.48
N THR A 90 -6.77 -20.95 5.49
CA THR A 90 -7.25 -22.25 5.06
C THR A 90 -6.09 -23.05 4.42
N TYR A 91 -5.53 -23.99 5.19
CA TYR A 91 -4.49 -24.89 4.72
C TYR A 91 -4.95 -25.66 3.47
N GLU A 92 -4.01 -25.97 2.56
CA GLU A 92 -4.19 -26.73 1.30
C GLU A 92 -4.85 -26.01 0.12
N ILE A 93 -5.29 -24.76 0.27
CA ILE A 93 -5.84 -23.99 -0.86
C ILE A 93 -4.74 -23.50 -1.82
N VAL A 94 -3.58 -23.14 -1.28
CA VAL A 94 -2.45 -22.61 -2.06
C VAL A 94 -1.50 -23.74 -2.46
N ARG A 95 -1.28 -23.92 -3.76
CA ARG A 95 -0.28 -24.86 -4.28
C ARG A 95 1.12 -24.25 -4.18
N LYS A 96 1.94 -24.85 -3.32
CA LYS A 96 3.30 -24.38 -3.00
C LYS A 96 4.16 -24.21 -4.25
N GLY A 97 4.85 -23.07 -4.36
CA GLY A 97 5.73 -22.71 -5.48
C GLY A 97 5.05 -22.51 -6.83
N ILE A 98 3.72 -22.72 -6.92
CA ILE A 98 2.95 -22.62 -8.16
C ILE A 98 2.06 -21.39 -8.13
N ASP A 99 1.27 -21.24 -7.06
CA ASP A 99 0.23 -20.22 -7.01
C ASP A 99 0.77 -18.86 -6.59
N ASN A 100 0.28 -17.81 -7.24
CA ASN A 100 0.40 -16.44 -6.78
C ASN A 100 -0.80 -16.11 -5.87
N VAL A 101 -0.55 -15.32 -4.83
CA VAL A 101 -1.58 -14.80 -3.94
C VAL A 101 -1.71 -13.30 -4.17
N VAL A 102 -2.90 -12.84 -4.55
CA VAL A 102 -3.24 -11.42 -4.65
C VAL A 102 -4.15 -11.06 -3.50
N LEU A 103 -3.69 -10.17 -2.61
CA LEU A 103 -4.45 -9.71 -1.45
C LEU A 103 -4.68 -8.21 -1.52
N ILE A 104 -5.95 -7.78 -1.52
CA ILE A 104 -6.28 -6.35 -1.47
C ILE A 104 -6.42 -5.85 -0.02
N ASP A 105 -5.88 -4.66 0.23
CA ASP A 105 -6.06 -3.88 1.46
C ASP A 105 -6.66 -2.51 1.14
N ASP A 106 -7.25 -1.87 2.15
CA ASP A 106 -7.76 -0.51 2.00
C ASP A 106 -6.63 0.49 1.70
N SER A 107 -5.55 0.45 2.47
CA SER A 107 -4.51 1.45 2.56
C SER A 107 -3.27 0.88 3.26
N ILE A 108 -2.09 1.37 2.91
CA ILE A 108 -0.85 1.00 3.59
C ILE A 108 -0.21 2.27 4.15
N VAL A 109 -0.40 2.51 5.45
CA VAL A 109 0.15 3.69 6.14
C VAL A 109 1.57 3.39 6.64
N ARG A 110 1.67 2.56 7.68
CA ARG A 110 2.93 2.28 8.39
C ARG A 110 3.68 1.06 7.86
N GLY A 111 2.97 0.20 7.14
CA GLY A 111 3.47 -1.10 6.68
C GLY A 111 3.63 -2.15 7.78
N THR A 112 3.55 -1.78 9.07
CA THR A 112 3.79 -2.70 10.20
C THR A 112 2.79 -3.85 10.25
N THR A 113 1.52 -3.64 9.90
CA THR A 113 0.51 -4.70 9.84
C THR A 113 0.86 -5.75 8.78
N LEU A 114 1.35 -5.30 7.62
CA LEU A 114 1.85 -6.19 6.57
C LEU A 114 3.10 -6.93 7.04
N GLU A 115 4.11 -6.19 7.52
CA GLU A 115 5.42 -6.71 7.93
C GLU A 115 5.32 -7.72 9.10
N LYS A 116 4.52 -7.41 10.12
CA LYS A 116 4.51 -8.20 11.36
C LYS A 116 3.48 -9.32 11.38
N SER A 117 2.44 -9.25 10.55
CA SER A 117 1.27 -10.14 10.66
C SER A 117 0.90 -10.76 9.33
N ILE A 118 0.41 -9.96 8.37
CA ILE A 118 -0.18 -10.49 7.14
C ILE A 118 0.85 -11.23 6.28
N LEU A 119 2.02 -10.63 6.03
CA LEU A 119 3.03 -11.27 5.19
C LEU A 119 3.63 -12.50 5.86
N LYS A 120 3.81 -12.49 7.19
CA LYS A 120 4.30 -13.67 7.93
C LYS A 120 3.33 -14.83 7.82
N MET A 121 2.03 -14.55 7.96
CA MET A 121 0.97 -15.54 7.79
C MET A 121 0.93 -16.07 6.35
N LEU A 122 1.03 -15.21 5.34
CA LEU A 122 1.04 -15.64 3.94
C LEU A 122 2.32 -16.39 3.55
N ASP A 123 3.45 -16.11 4.18
CA ASP A 123 4.73 -16.77 3.88
C ASP A 123 4.68 -18.27 4.21
N THR A 124 3.88 -18.69 5.21
CA THR A 124 3.70 -20.10 5.55
C THR A 124 2.98 -20.91 4.47
N LEU A 125 2.28 -20.23 3.55
CA LEU A 125 1.59 -20.85 2.41
C LEU A 125 2.57 -21.24 1.29
N GLU A 126 3.81 -20.74 1.33
CA GLU A 126 4.86 -21.03 0.35
C GLU A 126 4.39 -20.76 -1.10
N ALA A 127 3.61 -19.69 -1.29
CA ALA A 127 3.18 -19.25 -2.61
C ALA A 127 4.39 -18.95 -3.51
N LYS A 128 4.21 -19.05 -4.84
CA LYS A 128 5.21 -18.58 -5.81
C LYS A 128 5.54 -17.10 -5.60
N LYS A 129 4.51 -16.31 -5.29
CA LYS A 129 4.57 -14.86 -5.15
C LYS A 129 3.37 -14.33 -4.37
N ILE A 130 3.60 -13.32 -3.53
CA ILE A 130 2.56 -12.56 -2.85
C ILE A 130 2.49 -11.16 -3.47
N ILE A 131 1.29 -10.72 -3.82
CA ILE A 131 1.01 -9.40 -4.40
C ILE A 131 0.00 -8.71 -3.48
N ILE A 132 0.46 -7.67 -2.79
CA ILE A 132 -0.41 -6.81 -1.99
C ILE A 132 -0.90 -5.66 -2.84
N VAL A 133 -2.20 -5.46 -2.91
CA VAL A 133 -2.82 -4.37 -3.68
C VAL A 133 -3.47 -3.40 -2.70
N SER A 134 -3.04 -2.15 -2.67
CA SER A 134 -3.69 -1.10 -1.90
C SER A 134 -4.74 -0.39 -2.75
N SER A 135 -5.97 -0.29 -2.24
CA SER A 135 -7.05 0.45 -2.91
C SER A 135 -6.85 1.98 -2.88
N ALA A 136 -5.94 2.45 -2.02
CA ALA A 136 -5.52 3.84 -1.90
C ALA A 136 -4.14 4.08 -2.55
N PRO A 137 -3.84 5.33 -2.96
CA PRO A 137 -2.49 5.73 -3.30
C PRO A 137 -1.54 5.68 -2.11
N GLN A 138 -0.24 5.80 -2.41
CA GLN A 138 0.80 5.87 -1.40
C GLN A 138 0.56 7.05 -0.45
N ILE A 139 0.43 6.77 0.84
CA ILE A 139 0.29 7.81 1.87
C ILE A 139 1.69 8.36 2.16
N ARG A 140 1.96 9.57 1.68
CA ARG A 140 3.29 10.20 1.62
C ARG A 140 3.47 11.33 2.63
N PHE A 141 2.38 11.98 3.03
CA PHE A 141 2.41 13.19 3.85
C PHE A 141 1.42 13.08 5.02
N PRO A 142 1.69 13.78 6.14
CA PRO A 142 0.84 13.74 7.31
C PRO A 142 -0.52 14.41 7.08
N ASP A 143 -1.55 13.94 7.79
CA ASP A 143 -2.81 14.65 7.84
C ASP A 143 -2.81 15.71 8.96
N CYS A 144 -3.46 16.84 8.70
CA CYS A 144 -3.61 17.95 9.63
C CYS A 144 -5.07 18.41 9.77
N TYR A 145 -6.04 17.62 9.30
CA TYR A 145 -7.46 17.98 9.26
C TYR A 145 -8.36 16.97 10.01
N GLY A 146 -7.77 16.15 10.88
CA GLY A 146 -8.51 15.34 11.85
C GLY A 146 -8.16 13.85 11.88
N ILE A 147 -7.29 13.38 10.98
CA ILE A 147 -6.84 11.99 10.94
C ILE A 147 -5.49 11.87 11.67
N ASP A 148 -5.34 10.86 12.54
CA ASP A 148 -4.11 10.66 13.33
C ASP A 148 -2.95 10.07 12.47
N MET A 149 -2.41 10.90 11.59
CA MET A 149 -1.27 10.62 10.71
C MET A 149 -0.28 11.77 10.79
N SER A 150 0.30 12.03 11.96
CA SER A 150 1.09 13.24 12.21
C SER A 150 2.61 13.06 12.12
N LYS A 151 3.10 11.82 12.14
CA LYS A 151 4.54 11.50 12.23
C LYS A 151 5.08 11.01 10.90
N MET A 152 5.98 11.80 10.31
CA MET A 152 6.56 11.51 8.99
C MET A 152 7.29 10.15 8.95
N GLY A 153 8.08 9.85 9.99
CA GLY A 153 8.87 8.61 10.08
C GLY A 153 8.04 7.32 10.14
N ASP A 154 6.74 7.43 10.44
CA ASP A 154 5.87 6.28 10.52
C ASP A 154 5.38 5.81 9.15
N PHE A 155 5.42 6.66 8.11
CA PHE A 155 4.93 6.29 6.79
C PHE A 155 5.90 5.38 6.05
N VAL A 156 5.41 4.24 5.56
CA VAL A 156 6.24 3.29 4.80
C VAL A 156 6.76 3.90 3.50
N ALA A 157 5.98 4.77 2.85
CA ALA A 157 6.40 5.49 1.65
C ALA A 157 7.54 6.47 1.92
N PHE A 158 7.53 7.15 3.07
CA PHE A 158 8.62 8.02 3.47
C PHE A 158 9.88 7.22 3.84
N ARG A 159 9.72 6.11 4.59
CA ARG A 159 10.82 5.17 4.87
C ARG A 159 11.47 4.65 3.58
N ALA A 160 10.66 4.34 2.56
CA ALA A 160 11.12 3.92 1.25
C ALA A 160 11.93 5.01 0.53
N VAL A 161 11.40 6.24 0.44
CA VAL A 161 12.11 7.35 -0.20
C VAL A 161 13.41 7.69 0.53
N LYS A 162 13.43 7.66 1.86
CA LYS A 162 14.65 7.82 2.65
C LYS A 162 15.69 6.75 2.28
N ALA A 163 15.29 5.48 2.25
CA ALA A 163 16.19 4.38 1.90
C ALA A 163 16.74 4.51 0.47
N LEU A 164 15.92 4.94 -0.49
CA LEU A 164 16.35 5.17 -1.88
C LEU A 164 17.39 6.31 -1.98
N TRP A 165 17.22 7.40 -1.22
CA TRP A 165 18.21 8.48 -1.16
C TRP A 165 19.53 8.02 -0.55
N GLU A 166 19.48 7.18 0.49
CA GLU A 166 20.65 6.58 1.13
C GLU A 166 21.40 5.66 0.16
N GLU A 167 20.68 4.79 -0.56
CA GLU A 167 21.27 3.85 -1.54
C GLU A 167 21.90 4.55 -2.75
N ARG A 168 21.35 5.70 -3.16
CA ARG A 168 21.92 6.54 -4.23
C ARG A 168 23.12 7.37 -3.76
N GLY A 169 23.50 7.31 -2.49
CA GLY A 169 24.58 8.13 -1.92
C GLY A 169 24.27 9.64 -1.90
N LYS A 170 22.98 10.01 -1.99
CA LYS A 170 22.49 11.40 -2.10
C LYS A 170 21.67 11.81 -0.88
N ALA A 171 22.04 11.31 0.30
CA ALA A 171 21.38 11.61 1.56
C ALA A 171 21.39 13.12 1.91
N SER A 172 22.30 13.91 1.31
CA SER A 172 22.32 15.38 1.43
C SER A 172 21.01 16.04 1.01
N LYS A 173 20.21 15.41 0.13
CA LYS A 173 18.89 15.93 -0.26
C LYS A 173 17.93 16.03 0.93
N LEU A 174 18.05 15.14 1.92
CA LEU A 174 17.26 15.22 3.15
C LEU A 174 17.62 16.48 3.94
N GLN A 175 18.91 16.79 4.05
CA GLN A 175 19.39 17.98 4.74
C GLN A 175 18.98 19.28 4.01
N GLU A 176 19.06 19.30 2.68
CA GLU A 176 18.62 20.46 1.87
C GLU A 176 17.12 20.77 2.09
N VAL A 177 16.26 19.75 2.05
CA VAL A 177 14.82 19.93 2.29
C VAL A 177 14.56 20.34 3.74
N PHE A 178 15.37 19.88 4.68
CA PHE A 178 15.25 20.23 6.10
C PHE A 178 15.52 21.71 6.33
N GLU A 179 16.58 22.25 5.73
CA GLU A 179 16.92 23.67 5.78
C GLU A 179 15.81 24.54 5.19
N LYS A 180 15.28 24.17 4.02
CA LYS A 180 14.11 24.84 3.42
C LYS A 180 12.89 24.83 4.34
N CYS A 181 12.62 23.71 5.01
CA CYS A 181 11.52 23.61 5.97
C CYS A 181 11.74 24.49 7.21
N LEU A 182 12.98 24.60 7.71
CA LEU A 182 13.31 25.47 8.85
C LEU A 182 13.12 26.95 8.50
N GLU A 183 13.63 27.38 7.35
CA GLU A 183 13.46 28.76 6.86
C GLU A 183 11.97 29.10 6.67
N SER A 184 11.21 28.16 6.13
CA SER A 184 9.76 28.26 5.95
C SER A 184 8.99 28.52 7.24
N ILE A 185 9.36 27.84 8.34
CA ILE A 185 8.69 27.99 9.64
C ILE A 185 9.11 29.26 10.36
N ASN A 186 10.37 29.66 10.25
CA ASN A 186 10.93 30.83 10.92
C ASN A 186 10.62 32.15 10.17
N GLY A 187 10.23 32.07 8.90
CA GLY A 187 9.82 33.22 8.11
C GLY A 187 8.53 33.86 8.62
N ASN A 188 8.43 35.18 8.52
CA ASN A 188 7.20 35.93 8.88
C ASN A 188 6.02 35.69 7.92
N GLN A 189 6.18 34.87 6.88
CA GLN A 189 5.14 34.58 5.89
C GLN A 189 4.85 33.07 5.78
N PRO A 190 3.56 32.68 5.71
CA PRO A 190 3.21 31.28 5.51
C PRO A 190 3.76 30.76 4.19
N SER A 191 4.41 29.59 4.20
CA SER A 191 4.93 29.03 2.96
C SER A 191 3.81 28.61 2.01
N PRO A 192 3.85 29.06 0.75
CA PRO A 192 2.86 28.67 -0.25
C PRO A 192 3.05 27.22 -0.72
N ILE A 193 4.21 26.60 -0.48
CA ILE A 193 4.58 25.32 -1.10
C ILE A 193 5.11 24.32 -0.07
N ASN A 194 4.71 23.06 -0.23
CA ASN A 194 5.26 21.93 0.51
C ASN A 194 6.62 21.48 -0.07
N TYR A 195 7.74 21.92 0.53
CA TYR A 195 9.09 21.49 0.19
C TYR A 195 9.36 19.98 0.35
N VAL A 196 8.63 19.26 1.20
CA VAL A 196 8.81 17.81 1.40
C VAL A 196 8.50 17.03 0.13
N LYS A 197 7.67 17.59 -0.79
CA LYS A 197 7.42 17.01 -2.11
C LYS A 197 8.69 16.78 -2.92
N GLU A 198 9.72 17.61 -2.73
CA GLU A 198 11.00 17.47 -3.43
C GLU A 198 11.68 16.12 -3.16
N LEU A 199 11.43 15.50 -2.00
CA LEU A 199 11.99 14.19 -1.67
C LEU A 199 11.42 13.08 -2.56
N TYR A 200 10.17 13.23 -3.00
CA TYR A 200 9.47 12.24 -3.81
C TYR A 200 9.66 12.46 -5.31
N ALA A 201 9.94 13.70 -5.74
CA ALA A 201 9.97 14.10 -7.16
C ALA A 201 11.01 13.36 -8.03
N SER A 202 12.04 12.76 -7.43
CA SER A 202 13.12 12.04 -8.13
C SER A 202 12.88 10.53 -8.29
N PHE A 203 11.69 10.05 -7.90
CA PHE A 203 11.32 8.64 -7.93
C PHE A 203 9.96 8.44 -8.58
N SER A 204 9.82 7.37 -9.34
CA SER A 204 8.51 6.96 -9.82
C SER A 204 7.72 6.26 -8.71
N ASP A 205 6.39 6.25 -8.85
CA ASP A 205 5.50 5.52 -7.94
C ASP A 205 5.88 4.03 -7.88
N ASP A 206 6.29 3.43 -9.00
CA ASP A 206 6.75 2.04 -9.07
C ASP A 206 8.06 1.81 -8.31
N GLU A 207 9.01 2.75 -8.39
CA GLU A 207 10.28 2.63 -7.66
C GLU A 207 10.04 2.68 -6.14
N ILE A 208 9.18 3.60 -5.69
CA ILE A 208 8.77 3.68 -4.29
C ILE A 208 8.03 2.40 -3.89
N SER A 209 7.12 1.89 -4.73
CA SER A 209 6.35 0.67 -4.44
C SER A 209 7.24 -0.56 -4.31
N LYS A 210 8.23 -0.72 -5.18
CA LYS A 210 9.27 -1.77 -5.08
C LYS A 210 10.04 -1.64 -3.77
N LYS A 211 10.43 -0.42 -3.40
CA LYS A 211 11.15 -0.21 -2.15
C LYS A 211 10.30 -0.48 -0.91
N ILE A 212 9.01 -0.13 -0.96
CA ILE A 212 8.04 -0.49 0.09
C ILE A 212 7.97 -2.02 0.20
N ALA A 213 7.87 -2.74 -0.91
CA ALA A 213 7.84 -4.20 -0.93
C ALA A 213 9.07 -4.78 -0.23
N GLU A 214 10.28 -4.31 -0.56
CA GLU A 214 11.52 -4.71 0.11
C GLU A 214 11.53 -4.43 1.62
N ILE A 215 10.99 -3.28 2.04
CA ILE A 215 10.95 -2.90 3.46
C ILE A 215 10.02 -3.83 4.25
N VAL A 216 8.84 -4.12 3.72
CA VAL A 216 7.85 -4.95 4.44
C VAL A 216 8.16 -6.44 4.36
N SER A 217 9.00 -6.87 3.41
CA SER A 217 9.33 -8.29 3.17
C SER A 217 10.71 -8.73 3.68
N LYS A 218 11.41 -7.90 4.46
CA LYS A 218 12.79 -8.20 4.93
C LYS A 218 13.00 -9.60 5.52
N ASN A 219 11.99 -10.16 6.18
CA ASN A 219 12.04 -11.47 6.82
C ASN A 219 11.07 -12.48 6.18
N ILE A 220 10.72 -12.29 4.92
CA ILE A 220 9.76 -13.10 4.16
C ILE A 220 10.53 -13.82 3.05
N GLN A 221 10.36 -15.14 2.94
CA GLN A 221 11.04 -15.95 1.92
C GLN A 221 10.36 -15.82 0.56
N THR A 222 9.03 -15.77 0.57
CA THR A 222 8.21 -15.62 -0.63
C THR A 222 8.43 -14.26 -1.26
N LYS A 223 8.54 -14.20 -2.60
CA LYS A 223 8.66 -12.94 -3.32
C LYS A 223 7.41 -12.08 -3.08
N VAL A 224 7.61 -10.85 -2.58
CA VAL A 224 6.53 -9.88 -2.34
C VAL A 224 6.57 -8.75 -3.36
N GLU A 225 5.42 -8.37 -3.90
CA GLU A 225 5.20 -7.12 -4.62
C GLU A 225 4.06 -6.34 -3.98
N VAL A 226 4.16 -5.01 -4.04
CA VAL A 226 3.13 -4.10 -3.54
C VAL A 226 2.72 -3.18 -4.67
N ILE A 227 1.41 -3.10 -4.92
CA ILE A 227 0.80 -2.26 -5.95
C ILE A 227 -0.12 -1.26 -5.26
N PHE A 228 0.00 0.01 -5.62
CA PHE A 228 -0.87 1.07 -5.11
C PHE A 228 -1.80 1.56 -6.22
N GLN A 229 -3.02 1.95 -5.85
CA GLN A 229 -3.87 2.75 -6.73
C GLN A 229 -3.16 4.07 -7.08
N THR A 230 -3.26 4.54 -8.32
CA THR A 230 -2.72 5.85 -8.69
C THR A 230 -3.64 6.98 -8.20
N VAL A 231 -3.08 8.17 -8.01
CA VAL A 231 -3.87 9.37 -7.69
C VAL A 231 -4.85 9.69 -8.83
N ASP A 232 -4.46 9.50 -10.09
CA ASP A 232 -5.34 9.71 -11.23
C ASP A 232 -6.55 8.76 -11.21
N ASN A 233 -6.34 7.48 -10.89
CA ASN A 233 -7.43 6.52 -10.74
C ASN A 233 -8.31 6.83 -9.53
N LEU A 234 -7.75 7.39 -8.45
CA LEU A 234 -8.53 7.88 -7.32
C LEU A 234 -9.49 9.00 -7.76
N TYR A 235 -9.02 9.96 -8.57
CA TYR A 235 -9.89 11.02 -9.08
C TYR A 235 -11.00 10.49 -10.00
N GLN A 236 -10.72 9.48 -10.82
CA GLN A 236 -11.73 8.83 -11.64
C GLN A 236 -12.77 8.08 -10.79
N SER A 237 -12.32 7.44 -9.70
CA SER A 237 -13.18 6.64 -8.82
C SER A 237 -14.02 7.52 -7.88
N CYS A 238 -13.47 8.65 -7.44
CA CYS A 238 -14.08 9.55 -6.46
C CYS A 238 -14.13 11.01 -6.97
N PRO A 239 -14.79 11.30 -8.11
CA PRO A 239 -14.69 12.60 -8.80
C PRO A 239 -15.25 13.79 -8.00
N LYS A 240 -16.08 13.52 -6.99
CA LYS A 240 -16.67 14.55 -6.11
C LYS A 240 -15.86 14.81 -4.84
N HIS A 241 -14.83 14.01 -4.57
CA HIS A 241 -14.01 14.11 -3.36
C HIS A 241 -12.61 14.63 -3.71
N LYS A 242 -12.27 15.82 -3.22
CA LYS A 242 -11.02 16.53 -3.57
C LYS A 242 -9.90 16.35 -2.53
N GLY A 243 -10.12 15.53 -1.51
CA GLY A 243 -9.15 15.38 -0.42
C GLY A 243 -8.04 14.40 -0.78
N ASP A 244 -6.89 14.93 -1.18
CA ASP A 244 -5.77 14.15 -1.71
C ASP A 244 -4.40 14.57 -1.15
N TRP A 245 -4.36 15.55 -0.25
CA TRP A 245 -3.14 16.23 0.20
C TRP A 245 -2.12 15.29 0.85
N TYR A 246 -2.56 14.21 1.52
CA TYR A 246 -1.65 13.22 2.10
C TYR A 246 -1.06 12.24 1.07
N PHE A 247 -1.57 12.22 -0.16
CA PHE A 247 -0.98 11.52 -1.31
C PHE A 247 -0.11 12.46 -2.17
N THR A 248 -0.60 13.67 -2.46
CA THR A 248 0.02 14.59 -3.43
C THR A 248 0.93 15.63 -2.80
N GLY A 249 0.75 15.90 -1.50
CA GLY A 249 1.42 16.97 -0.78
C GLY A 249 0.86 18.36 -1.08
N ASN A 250 -0.25 18.46 -1.83
CA ASN A 250 -0.92 19.71 -2.18
C ASN A 250 -1.94 20.07 -1.09
N TYR A 251 -1.48 20.70 0.00
CA TYR A 251 -2.39 21.09 1.08
C TYR A 251 -3.28 22.27 0.66
N PRO A 252 -4.57 22.27 1.02
CA PRO A 252 -5.49 23.37 0.70
C PRO A 252 -5.22 24.64 1.52
N THR A 253 -4.45 24.55 2.62
CA THR A 253 -4.14 25.69 3.48
C THR A 253 -2.65 25.80 3.76
N TYR A 254 -2.17 27.03 3.98
CA TYR A 254 -0.79 27.26 4.42
C TYR A 254 -0.49 26.61 5.78
N GLY A 255 -1.50 26.49 6.64
CA GLY A 255 -1.39 25.72 7.89
C GLY A 255 -1.02 24.26 7.63
N GLY A 256 -1.60 23.63 6.59
CA GLY A 256 -1.24 22.26 6.21
C GLY A 256 0.21 22.14 5.74
N ASN A 257 0.68 23.07 4.89
CA ASN A 257 2.09 23.13 4.50
C ASN A 257 3.03 23.29 5.71
N ARG A 258 2.64 24.11 6.69
CA ARG A 258 3.41 24.28 7.93
C ARG A 258 3.45 23.00 8.76
N VAL A 259 2.34 22.26 8.87
CA VAL A 259 2.30 20.98 9.61
C VAL A 259 3.22 19.95 8.96
N VAL A 260 3.23 19.82 7.63
CA VAL A 260 4.14 18.87 6.98
C VAL A 260 5.61 19.26 7.12
N HIS A 261 5.94 20.55 7.07
CA HIS A 261 7.30 21.03 7.38
C HIS A 261 7.70 20.71 8.82
N GLN A 262 6.80 20.98 9.78
CA GLN A 262 7.07 20.69 11.19
C GLN A 262 7.22 19.18 11.44
N ALA A 263 6.40 18.36 10.81
CA ALA A 263 6.51 16.90 10.89
C ALA A 263 7.85 16.39 10.35
N TYR A 264 8.34 16.99 9.27
CA TYR A 264 9.63 16.66 8.69
C TYR A 264 10.81 17.13 9.57
N ILE A 265 10.73 18.34 10.11
CA ILE A 265 11.71 18.87 11.07
C ILE A 265 11.77 17.98 12.32
N ASN A 266 10.62 17.63 12.88
CA ASN A 266 10.54 16.73 14.04
C ASN A 266 11.24 15.40 13.73
N PHE A 267 11.00 14.83 12.54
CA PHE A 267 11.68 13.60 12.12
C PHE A 267 13.21 13.78 12.05
N MET A 268 13.71 14.83 11.40
CA MET A 268 15.15 15.08 11.25
C MET A 268 15.86 15.33 12.59
N LEU A 269 15.16 15.96 13.54
CA LEU A 269 15.65 16.20 14.90
C LEU A 269 15.47 14.99 15.84
N GLY A 270 14.88 13.88 15.38
CA GLY A 270 14.59 12.71 16.20
C GLY A 270 13.47 12.90 17.23
N LEU A 271 12.66 13.94 17.09
CA LEU A 271 11.54 14.26 17.97
C LEU A 271 10.32 13.37 17.65
N LYS A 272 9.70 12.82 18.70
CA LYS A 272 8.49 11.97 18.58
C LYS A 272 7.17 12.74 18.79
N THR A 273 7.23 14.06 18.85
CA THR A 273 6.08 14.95 19.07
C THR A 273 5.20 15.11 17.83
N ARG A 274 3.93 15.45 18.04
CA ARG A 274 3.03 15.82 16.94
C ARG A 274 3.49 17.14 16.31
N ALA A 275 3.11 17.33 15.05
CA ALA A 275 3.46 18.52 14.27
C ALA A 275 2.48 19.69 14.47
N TYR A 276 1.43 19.50 15.26
CA TYR A 276 0.41 20.47 15.66
C TYR A 276 -0.02 20.23 17.11
#